data_AF-A0A8K0EWN3-F1
#
_entry.id   AF-A0A8K0EWN3-F1
#
_cell.length_a   1.000
_cell.length_b   1.000
_cell.length_c   1.000
_cell.angle_alpha   90.00
_cell.angle_beta   90.00
_cell.angle_gamma   90.00
#
_symmetry.space_group_name_H-M   'P 1'
#
loop_
_entity.id
_entity.type
_entity.pdbx_description
1 polymer ?
#
loop_
_entity_poly.entity_id
_entity_poly.type
_entity_poly.pdbx_seq_one_letter_code
_entity_poly.pdbx_strand_id
1 'polypeptide(L)'
;MGDLTISIGAIFDCESVPTFSIFSQKMSKRKGISLEEKRQRMLSVFYDRKEFFQLKELEKIGSKEKGINAMVIKDVIQGLVDDGLVDTERIGTSNYFWAFPSKAVHTRKRKITDLETQLGEGEKKRKTADESISKAKVGREDSESREKILKELKEKKTQCEKLAVQIEHYKECDPEVLEAKQQETQVAKDAANRWTDNVFSIKSWCKRKFGFEDSVLDKQFGIPEDFDYID
;
A
#
# COMPACT_ATOMS: atom_id res chain seq x y z
N MET A 1 -29.17 5.78 -23.38
CA MET A 1 -30.25 5.34 -22.48
C MET A 1 -30.66 3.96 -22.92
N GLY A 2 -30.16 2.94 -22.22
CA GLY A 2 -30.49 1.55 -22.46
C GLY A 2 -30.84 0.95 -21.12
N ASP A 3 -32.14 0.75 -20.89
CA ASP A 3 -32.68 0.04 -19.75
C ASP A 3 -32.28 -1.44 -19.86
N LEU A 4 -31.65 -1.97 -18.80
CA LEU A 4 -31.51 -3.40 -18.59
C LEU A 4 -32.18 -3.76 -17.26
N THR A 5 -33.50 -3.83 -17.29
CA THR A 5 -34.32 -4.52 -16.31
C THR A 5 -34.17 -6.02 -16.53
N ILE A 6 -33.36 -6.68 -15.68
CA ILE A 6 -33.31 -8.14 -15.64
C ILE A 6 -34.33 -8.61 -14.59
N SER A 7 -35.50 -9.01 -15.10
CA SER A 7 -36.46 -9.86 -14.40
C SER A 7 -35.87 -11.27 -14.25
N ILE A 8 -35.70 -11.74 -13.02
CA ILE A 8 -35.47 -13.17 -12.74
C ILE A 8 -36.71 -13.70 -12.05
N GLY A 9 -37.63 -14.19 -12.89
CA GLY A 9 -38.69 -15.08 -12.46
C GLY A 9 -38.14 -16.49 -12.26
N ALA A 10 -38.60 -17.11 -11.17
CA ALA A 10 -38.82 -18.53 -10.91
C ALA A 10 -37.98 -19.56 -11.70
N ILE A 11 -37.31 -20.45 -10.97
CA ILE A 11 -37.31 -21.92 -11.13
C ILE A 11 -36.24 -22.46 -10.16
N PHE A 12 -36.67 -23.12 -9.09
CA PHE A 12 -36.18 -24.40 -8.56
C PHE A 12 -36.71 -24.60 -7.15
N ASP A 13 -37.91 -25.18 -7.07
CA ASP A 13 -38.21 -26.14 -6.00
C ASP A 13 -37.14 -27.24 -6.07
N CYS A 14 -36.32 -27.35 -5.03
CA CYS A 14 -35.42 -28.48 -4.84
C CYS A 14 -35.60 -29.04 -3.43
N GLU A 15 -36.84 -29.42 -3.13
CA GLU A 15 -37.08 -30.54 -2.22
C GLU A 15 -36.63 -31.83 -2.91
N SER A 16 -35.33 -32.13 -2.80
CA SER A 16 -34.86 -33.50 -2.93
C SER A 16 -33.72 -33.70 -1.95
N VAL A 17 -34.10 -34.01 -0.71
CA VAL A 17 -33.24 -34.79 0.17
C VAL A 17 -32.83 -36.02 -0.64
N PRO A 18 -31.54 -36.33 -0.84
CA PRO A 18 -31.17 -37.56 -1.50
C PRO A 18 -31.58 -38.71 -0.59
N THR A 19 -32.74 -39.28 -0.87
CA THR A 19 -33.14 -40.59 -0.40
C THR A 19 -32.02 -41.54 -0.80
N PHE A 20 -31.36 -42.12 0.21
CA PHE A 20 -30.40 -43.20 0.03
C PHE A 20 -31.06 -44.29 -0.82
N SER A 21 -30.72 -44.34 -2.10
CA SER A 21 -31.06 -45.45 -2.98
C SER A 21 -30.42 -46.70 -2.40
N ILE A 22 -31.24 -47.57 -1.81
CA ILE A 22 -30.85 -48.93 -1.44
C ILE A 22 -30.55 -49.66 -2.76
N PHE A 23 -29.29 -49.62 -3.17
CA PHE A 23 -28.78 -50.44 -4.25
C PHE A 23 -28.85 -51.90 -3.81
N SER A 24 -29.85 -52.63 -4.31
CA SER A 24 -29.93 -54.08 -4.21
C SER A 24 -28.71 -54.69 -4.91
N GLN A 25 -27.65 -54.96 -4.15
CA GLN A 25 -26.48 -55.65 -4.64
C GLN A 25 -26.78 -57.14 -4.83
N LYS A 26 -26.71 -57.58 -6.08
CA LYS A 26 -26.40 -58.97 -6.44
C LYS A 26 -25.21 -59.44 -5.59
N MET A 27 -25.43 -60.49 -4.79
CA MET A 27 -24.38 -61.17 -4.04
C MET A 27 -23.29 -61.64 -5.01
N SER A 28 -22.16 -60.94 -5.01
CA SER A 28 -20.94 -61.40 -5.67
C SER A 28 -19.90 -61.77 -4.62
N LYS A 29 -19.30 -62.93 -4.86
CA LYS A 29 -18.40 -63.70 -4.00
C LYS A 29 -17.38 -62.84 -3.24
N ARG A 30 -17.25 -63.12 -1.94
CA ARG A 30 -16.22 -62.67 -0.96
C ARG A 30 -15.05 -61.89 -1.59
N LYS A 31 -15.24 -60.58 -1.77
CA LYS A 31 -14.15 -59.61 -1.91
C LYS A 31 -13.84 -59.06 -0.52
N GLY A 32 -12.55 -58.91 -0.21
CA GLY A 32 -12.13 -58.26 1.04
C GLY A 32 -12.75 -56.86 1.15
N ILE A 33 -13.13 -56.47 2.36
CA ILE A 33 -13.73 -55.15 2.64
C ILE A 33 -12.72 -54.07 2.22
N SER A 34 -13.12 -53.16 1.32
CA SER A 34 -12.29 -52.04 0.87
C SER A 34 -12.03 -51.04 2.00
N LEU A 35 -10.99 -50.21 1.89
CA LEU A 35 -10.65 -49.24 2.93
C LEU A 35 -11.78 -48.22 3.16
N GLU A 36 -12.44 -47.78 2.08
CA GLU A 36 -13.58 -46.87 2.15
C GLU A 36 -14.80 -47.52 2.83
N GLU A 37 -15.05 -48.79 2.54
CA GLU A 37 -16.14 -49.52 3.15
C GLU A 37 -15.89 -49.79 4.65
N LYS A 38 -14.62 -49.92 5.08
CA LYS A 38 -14.25 -49.93 6.51
C LYS A 38 -14.50 -48.58 7.16
N ARG A 39 -14.14 -47.47 6.50
CA ARG A 39 -14.40 -46.09 6.98
C ARG A 39 -15.89 -45.87 7.19
N GLN A 40 -16.72 -46.23 6.21
CA GLN A 40 -18.17 -46.02 6.28
C GLN A 40 -18.85 -46.91 7.33
N ARG A 41 -18.42 -48.18 7.45
CA ARG A 41 -18.90 -49.07 8.52
C ARG A 41 -18.51 -48.56 9.90
N MET A 42 -17.31 -48.02 10.08
CA MET A 42 -16.89 -47.42 11.35
C MET A 42 -17.68 -46.14 11.65
N LEU A 43 -17.89 -45.27 10.66
CA LEU A 43 -18.68 -44.06 10.79
C LEU A 43 -20.14 -44.35 11.20
N SER A 44 -20.74 -45.41 10.63
CA SER A 44 -22.09 -45.84 11.03
C SER A 44 -22.20 -46.19 12.51
N VAL A 45 -21.16 -46.78 13.12
CA VAL A 45 -21.17 -47.10 14.57
C VAL A 45 -21.34 -45.82 15.39
N PHE A 46 -20.61 -44.76 15.04
CA PHE A 46 -20.72 -43.47 15.73
C PHE A 46 -22.11 -42.84 15.55
N TYR A 47 -22.66 -42.88 14.34
CA TYR A 47 -23.97 -42.27 14.05
C TYR A 47 -25.17 -43.05 14.61
N ASP A 48 -25.07 -44.38 14.70
CA ASP A 48 -26.11 -45.24 15.25
C ASP A 48 -26.14 -45.14 16.79
N ARG A 49 -24.95 -45.21 17.42
CA ARG A 49 -24.82 -45.21 18.89
C ARG A 49 -24.89 -43.81 19.49
N LYS A 50 -24.40 -42.77 18.79
CA LYS A 50 -24.39 -41.36 19.25
C LYS A 50 -23.75 -41.18 20.63
N GLU A 51 -22.72 -41.97 20.91
CA GLU A 51 -22.00 -42.02 22.19
C GLU A 51 -20.51 -41.74 21.99
N PHE A 52 -19.81 -41.53 23.10
CA PHE A 52 -18.36 -41.36 23.15
C PHE A 52 -17.70 -42.71 23.33
N PHE A 53 -16.64 -42.97 22.56
CA PHE A 53 -15.91 -44.23 22.65
C PHE A 53 -14.43 -44.01 22.90
N GLN A 54 -13.83 -44.91 23.68
CA GLN A 54 -12.39 -45.06 23.75
C GLN A 54 -11.87 -45.96 22.62
N LEU A 55 -10.58 -45.83 22.29
CA LEU A 55 -9.95 -46.64 21.24
C LEU A 55 -10.14 -48.16 21.47
N LYS A 56 -10.00 -48.62 22.72
CA LYS A 56 -10.20 -50.03 23.11
C LYS A 56 -11.63 -50.52 22.89
N GLU A 57 -12.61 -49.64 23.07
CA GLU A 57 -14.04 -49.96 22.88
C GLU A 57 -14.37 -50.02 21.38
N LEU A 58 -13.81 -49.11 20.58
CA LEU A 58 -13.94 -49.11 19.12
C LEU A 58 -13.30 -50.32 18.48
N GLU A 59 -12.15 -50.79 18.99
CA GLU A 59 -11.53 -52.04 18.52
C GLU A 59 -12.45 -53.25 18.75
N LYS A 60 -13.10 -53.32 19.91
CA LYS A 60 -14.04 -54.39 20.26
C LYS A 60 -15.32 -54.35 19.43
N ILE A 61 -15.92 -53.16 19.29
CA ILE A 61 -17.16 -52.96 18.53
C ILE A 61 -16.91 -53.14 17.02
N GLY A 62 -15.83 -52.56 16.48
CA GLY A 62 -15.47 -52.68 15.07
C GLY A 62 -15.12 -54.11 14.65
N SER A 63 -14.45 -54.87 15.52
CA SER A 63 -14.15 -56.29 15.27
C SER A 63 -15.38 -57.18 15.40
N LYS A 64 -16.22 -56.97 16.43
CA LYS A 64 -17.38 -57.82 16.72
C LYS A 64 -18.61 -57.53 15.85
N GLU A 65 -18.94 -56.25 15.62
CA GLU A 65 -20.15 -55.86 14.90
C GLU A 65 -19.93 -55.61 13.41
N LYS A 66 -18.75 -55.11 13.02
CA LYS A 66 -18.48 -54.70 11.63
C LYS A 66 -17.49 -55.59 10.89
N GLY A 67 -16.88 -56.56 11.58
CA GLY A 67 -15.95 -57.53 11.02
C GLY A 67 -14.65 -56.92 10.50
N ILE A 68 -14.22 -55.80 11.07
CA ILE A 68 -12.98 -55.10 10.68
C ILE A 68 -11.81 -55.67 11.48
N ASN A 69 -10.66 -55.89 10.84
CA ASN A 69 -9.44 -56.33 11.51
C ASN A 69 -9.00 -55.28 12.55
N ALA A 70 -8.85 -55.69 13.81
CA ALA A 70 -8.45 -54.82 14.92
C ALA A 70 -7.17 -54.02 14.65
N MET A 71 -6.21 -54.61 13.93
CA MET A 71 -4.95 -53.94 13.58
C MET A 71 -5.13 -52.72 12.65
N VAL A 72 -6.23 -52.66 11.92
CA VAL A 72 -6.53 -51.62 10.91
C VAL A 72 -7.51 -50.56 11.44
N ILE A 73 -8.19 -50.84 12.56
CA ILE A 73 -9.22 -49.94 13.13
C ILE A 73 -8.62 -48.60 13.52
N LYS A 74 -7.42 -48.60 14.10
CA LYS A 74 -6.72 -47.38 14.50
C LYS A 74 -6.46 -46.45 13.31
N ASP A 75 -5.92 -46.98 12.21
CA ASP A 75 -5.62 -46.18 11.01
C ASP A 75 -6.89 -45.67 10.33
N VAL A 76 -7.97 -46.46 10.35
CA VAL A 76 -9.28 -46.06 9.81
C VAL A 76 -9.90 -44.93 10.64
N ILE A 77 -9.84 -45.00 11.97
CA ILE A 77 -10.33 -43.92 12.84
C ILE A 77 -9.49 -42.67 12.64
N GLN A 78 -8.16 -42.79 12.57
CA GLN A 78 -7.29 -41.64 12.33
C GLN A 78 -7.61 -40.97 11.00
N GLY A 79 -7.78 -41.75 9.92
CA GLY A 79 -8.21 -41.20 8.64
C GLY A 79 -9.56 -40.49 8.70
N LEU A 80 -10.51 -40.96 9.51
CA LEU A 80 -11.81 -40.29 9.71
C LEU A 80 -11.70 -39.00 10.54
N VAL A 81 -10.73 -38.94 11.46
CA VAL A 81 -10.40 -37.74 12.22
C VAL A 81 -9.73 -36.71 11.33
N ASP A 82 -8.78 -37.13 10.49
CA ASP A 82 -8.05 -36.25 9.57
C ASP A 82 -9.01 -35.60 8.54
N ASP A 83 -10.03 -36.33 8.10
CA ASP A 83 -11.11 -35.82 7.23
C ASP A 83 -12.16 -34.98 7.99
N GLY A 84 -12.04 -34.83 9.31
CA GLY A 84 -12.94 -34.06 10.16
C GLY A 84 -14.33 -34.69 10.36
N LEU A 85 -14.51 -35.96 9.99
CA LEU A 85 -15.77 -36.70 10.13
C LEU A 85 -15.97 -37.25 11.55
N VAL A 86 -14.87 -37.57 12.25
CA VAL A 86 -14.87 -38.01 13.65
C VAL A 86 -14.08 -36.99 14.47
N ASP A 87 -14.64 -36.56 15.60
CA ASP A 87 -13.92 -35.72 16.56
C ASP A 87 -13.07 -36.59 17.48
N THR A 88 -11.93 -36.05 17.87
CA THR A 88 -11.12 -36.60 18.94
C THR A 88 -10.80 -35.53 19.96
N GLU A 89 -10.89 -35.88 21.24
CA GLU A 89 -10.42 -35.04 22.33
C GLU A 89 -9.72 -35.88 23.38
N ARG A 90 -8.63 -35.33 23.90
CA ARG A 90 -7.86 -35.96 24.95
C ARG A 90 -8.34 -35.46 26.30
N ILE A 91 -8.88 -36.38 27.10
CA ILE A 91 -9.32 -36.11 28.47
C ILE A 91 -8.45 -36.95 29.41
N GLY A 92 -7.53 -36.28 30.11
CA GLY A 92 -6.53 -36.91 30.97
C GLY A 92 -5.52 -37.77 30.18
N THR A 93 -5.47 -39.07 30.48
CA THR A 93 -4.58 -40.04 29.82
C THR A 93 -5.22 -40.74 28.62
N SER A 94 -6.50 -40.49 28.34
CA SER A 94 -7.27 -41.22 27.34
C SER A 94 -7.78 -40.30 26.23
N ASN A 95 -7.80 -40.80 24.99
CA ASN A 95 -8.43 -40.13 23.84
C ASN A 95 -9.85 -40.67 23.66
N TYR A 96 -10.80 -39.76 23.53
CA TYR A 96 -12.20 -40.04 23.26
C TYR A 96 -12.50 -39.69 21.81
N PHE A 97 -13.35 -40.51 21.17
CA PHE A 97 -13.79 -40.32 19.79
C PHE A 97 -15.31 -40.31 19.73
N TRP A 98 -15.88 -39.40 18.95
CA TRP A 98 -17.31 -39.33 18.71
C TRP A 98 -17.62 -38.69 17.35
N ALA A 99 -18.81 -38.94 16.83
CA ALA A 99 -19.31 -38.22 15.66
C ALA A 99 -20.84 -38.10 15.76
N PHE A 100 -21.35 -36.89 15.49
CA PHE A 100 -22.78 -36.63 15.49
C PHE A 100 -23.25 -36.25 14.08
N PRO A 101 -24.37 -36.83 13.58
CA PRO A 101 -24.93 -36.48 12.27
C PRO A 101 -25.24 -34.98 12.11
N SER A 102 -25.60 -34.32 13.22
CA SER A 102 -25.96 -32.89 13.24
C SER A 102 -24.75 -31.95 13.08
N LYS A 103 -23.52 -32.42 13.34
CA LYS A 103 -22.31 -31.58 13.31
C LYS A 103 -22.01 -31.05 11.92
N ALA A 104 -22.10 -31.89 10.90
CA ALA A 104 -21.84 -31.50 9.51
C ALA A 104 -22.82 -30.40 9.05
N VAL A 105 -24.10 -30.55 9.40
CA VAL A 105 -25.13 -29.55 9.10
C VAL A 105 -24.85 -28.25 9.84
N HIS A 106 -24.53 -28.31 11.13
CA HIS A 106 -24.32 -27.12 11.95
C HIS A 106 -23.06 -26.36 11.55
N THR A 107 -21.99 -27.07 11.18
CA THR A 107 -20.74 -26.47 10.66
C THR A 107 -20.97 -25.76 9.35
N ARG A 108 -21.70 -26.39 8.41
CA ARG A 108 -22.07 -25.75 7.13
C ARG A 108 -22.95 -24.52 7.34
N LYS A 109 -23.95 -24.59 8.23
CA LYS A 109 -24.81 -23.43 8.56
C LYS A 109 -24.01 -22.26 9.12
N ARG A 110 -23.10 -22.51 10.08
CA ARG A 110 -22.19 -21.46 10.59
C ARG A 110 -21.36 -20.85 9.48
N LYS A 111 -20.80 -21.70 8.60
CA LYS A 111 -19.99 -21.20 7.48
C LYS A 111 -20.80 -20.35 6.50
N ILE A 112 -22.06 -20.71 6.24
CA ILE A 112 -22.98 -19.90 5.43
C ILE A 112 -23.20 -18.54 6.11
N THR A 113 -23.56 -18.51 7.39
CA THR A 113 -23.80 -17.26 8.13
C THR A 113 -22.55 -16.37 8.18
N ASP A 114 -21.37 -16.94 8.37
CA ASP A 114 -20.11 -16.20 8.35
C ASP A 114 -19.85 -15.57 6.97
N LEU A 115 -20.07 -16.34 5.89
CA LEU A 115 -19.90 -15.85 4.52
C LEU A 115 -20.94 -14.79 4.14
N GLU A 116 -22.20 -14.95 4.57
CA GLU A 116 -23.26 -13.96 4.38
C GLU A 116 -22.92 -12.64 5.09
N THR A 117 -22.38 -12.73 6.31
CA THR A 117 -21.94 -11.56 7.08
C THR A 117 -20.79 -10.84 6.36
N GLN A 118 -19.77 -11.58 5.92
CA GLN A 118 -18.64 -11.02 5.17
C GLN A 118 -19.08 -10.38 3.85
N LEU A 119 -20.03 -10.99 3.15
CA LEU A 119 -20.59 -10.47 1.92
C LEU A 119 -21.32 -9.15 2.18
N GLY A 120 -22.18 -9.09 3.20
CA GLY A 120 -22.88 -7.85 3.58
C GLY A 120 -21.93 -6.72 3.99
N GLU A 121 -20.86 -7.02 4.73
CA GLU A 121 -19.82 -6.03 5.05
C GLU A 121 -19.08 -5.54 3.80
N GLY A 122 -18.74 -6.45 2.89
CA GLY A 122 -18.10 -6.14 1.61
C GLY A 122 -18.97 -5.25 0.73
N GLU A 123 -20.26 -5.57 0.61
CA GLU A 123 -21.23 -4.77 -0.14
C GLU A 123 -21.41 -3.38 0.45
N LYS A 124 -21.46 -3.26 1.78
CA LYS A 124 -21.53 -1.96 2.46
C LYS A 124 -20.29 -1.11 2.16
N LYS A 125 -19.09 -1.70 2.26
CA LYS A 125 -17.84 -1.00 1.93
C LYS A 125 -17.80 -0.57 0.47
N ARG A 126 -18.20 -1.44 -0.46
CA ARG A 126 -18.31 -1.12 -1.89
C ARG A 126 -19.23 0.07 -2.12
N LYS A 127 -20.45 0.03 -1.54
CA LYS A 127 -21.42 1.12 -1.67
C LYS A 127 -20.88 2.45 -1.15
N THR A 128 -20.23 2.45 0.03
CA THR A 128 -19.61 3.66 0.58
C THR A 128 -18.48 4.19 -0.32
N ALA A 129 -17.66 3.30 -0.89
CA ALA A 129 -16.61 3.69 -1.83
C ALA A 129 -17.20 4.28 -3.12
N ASP A 130 -18.24 3.66 -3.69
CA ASP A 130 -18.91 4.14 -4.90
C ASP A 130 -19.57 5.52 -4.68
N GLU A 131 -20.21 5.73 -3.53
CA GLU A 131 -20.75 7.04 -3.13
C GLU A 131 -19.65 8.10 -3.00
N SER A 132 -18.50 7.74 -2.42
CA SER A 132 -17.35 8.65 -2.31
C SER A 132 -16.76 8.99 -3.67
N ILE A 133 -16.64 8.00 -4.57
CA ILE A 133 -16.17 8.20 -5.95
C ILE A 133 -17.13 9.10 -6.71
N SER A 134 -18.45 8.86 -6.60
CA SER A 134 -19.47 9.68 -7.24
C SER A 134 -19.37 11.13 -6.76
N LYS A 135 -19.30 11.37 -5.45
CA LYS A 135 -19.12 12.73 -4.87
C LYS A 135 -17.83 13.40 -5.34
N ALA A 136 -16.73 12.66 -5.44
CA ALA A 136 -15.44 13.21 -5.90
C ALA A 136 -15.39 13.48 -7.40
N LYS A 137 -16.21 12.80 -8.20
CA LYS A 137 -16.34 13.00 -9.64
C LYS A 137 -17.14 14.26 -9.99
N VAL A 138 -18.10 14.66 -9.16
CA VAL A 138 -18.87 15.90 -9.37
C VAL A 138 -17.90 17.08 -9.46
N GLY A 139 -17.92 17.81 -10.57
CA GLY A 139 -17.02 18.94 -10.84
C GLY A 139 -15.59 18.56 -11.25
N ARG A 140 -15.27 17.26 -11.30
CA ARG A 140 -14.04 16.68 -11.88
C ARG A 140 -14.41 15.67 -12.97
N GLU A 141 -15.43 16.00 -13.74
CA GLU A 141 -15.81 15.18 -14.88
C GLU A 141 -14.71 15.23 -15.94
N ASP A 142 -14.40 14.08 -16.51
CA ASP A 142 -13.47 13.99 -17.62
C ASP A 142 -14.15 14.59 -18.85
N SER A 143 -13.73 15.80 -19.19
CA SER A 143 -14.20 16.56 -20.34
C SER A 143 -13.00 17.12 -21.08
N GLU A 144 -13.12 17.26 -22.39
CA GLU A 144 -12.07 17.88 -23.21
C GLU A 144 -11.73 19.30 -22.73
N SER A 145 -12.73 20.02 -22.21
CA SER A 145 -12.55 21.35 -21.60
C SER A 145 -11.61 21.29 -20.38
N ARG A 146 -11.84 20.34 -19.47
CA ARG A 146 -10.98 20.16 -18.29
C ARG A 146 -9.56 19.77 -18.67
N GLU A 147 -9.39 18.90 -19.66
CA GLU A 147 -8.07 18.50 -20.14
C GLU A 147 -7.29 19.70 -20.72
N LYS A 148 -7.96 20.54 -21.52
CA LYS A 148 -7.39 21.79 -22.05
C LYS A 148 -6.97 22.73 -20.92
N ILE A 149 -7.85 22.97 -19.94
CA ILE A 149 -7.55 23.83 -18.77
C ILE A 149 -6.37 23.28 -17.96
N LEU A 150 -6.29 21.96 -17.74
CA LEU A 150 -5.16 21.35 -17.03
C LEU A 150 -3.84 21.50 -17.78
N LYS A 151 -3.88 21.39 -19.12
CA LYS A 151 -2.72 21.63 -19.98
C LYS A 151 -2.27 23.10 -19.92
N GLU A 152 -3.20 24.03 -20.08
CA GLU A 152 -2.93 25.47 -19.97
C GLU A 152 -2.37 25.84 -18.58
N LEU A 153 -2.94 25.28 -17.50
CA LEU A 153 -2.47 25.51 -16.14
C LEU A 153 -1.02 25.03 -15.97
N LYS A 154 -0.68 23.88 -16.54
CA LYS A 154 0.70 23.35 -16.52
C LYS A 154 1.66 24.26 -17.30
N GLU A 155 1.26 24.71 -18.48
CA GLU A 155 2.04 25.65 -19.29
C GLU A 155 2.26 26.98 -18.56
N LYS A 156 1.21 27.55 -17.95
CA LYS A 156 1.28 28.79 -17.18
C LYS A 156 2.16 28.67 -15.94
N LYS A 157 2.07 27.57 -15.19
CA LYS A 157 2.99 27.31 -14.07
C LYS A 157 4.44 27.29 -14.52
N THR A 158 4.72 26.61 -15.63
CA THR A 158 6.07 26.53 -16.19
C THR A 158 6.56 27.92 -16.65
N GLN A 159 5.67 28.75 -17.22
CA GLN A 159 5.99 30.14 -17.57
C GLN A 159 6.29 30.99 -16.33
N CYS A 160 5.49 30.88 -15.27
CA CYS A 160 5.73 31.59 -14.01
C CYS A 160 7.08 31.20 -13.39
N GLU A 161 7.43 29.91 -13.37
CA GLU A 161 8.72 29.44 -12.87
C GLU A 161 9.89 30.03 -13.68
N LYS A 162 9.78 30.03 -15.02
CA LYS A 162 10.80 30.64 -15.89
C LYS A 162 10.95 32.14 -15.65
N LEU A 163 9.83 32.86 -15.53
CA LEU A 163 9.83 34.30 -15.27
C LEU A 163 10.40 34.61 -13.89
N ALA A 164 10.11 33.80 -12.86
CA ALA A 164 10.68 33.96 -11.54
C ALA A 164 12.21 33.82 -11.56
N VAL A 165 12.74 32.83 -12.30
CA VAL A 165 14.19 32.67 -12.50
C VAL A 165 14.79 33.88 -13.23
N GLN A 166 14.10 34.40 -14.26
CA GLN A 166 14.57 35.59 -14.96
C GLN A 166 14.58 36.84 -14.07
N ILE A 167 13.54 37.03 -13.26
CA ILE A 167 13.47 38.15 -12.31
C ILE A 167 14.64 38.08 -11.32
N GLU A 168 14.93 36.90 -10.76
CA GLU A 168 16.06 36.75 -9.84
C GLU A 168 17.40 37.02 -10.55
N HIS A 169 17.54 36.62 -11.81
CA HIS A 169 18.74 36.92 -12.60
C HIS A 169 18.95 38.44 -12.81
N TYR A 170 17.86 39.20 -13.01
CA TYR A 170 17.93 40.65 -13.26
C TYR A 170 17.82 41.51 -11.99
N LYS A 171 17.79 40.91 -10.81
CA LYS A 171 17.62 41.60 -9.53
C LYS A 171 18.70 42.63 -9.24
N GLU A 172 19.93 42.38 -9.67
CA GLU A 172 21.04 43.33 -9.52
C GLU A 172 21.07 44.44 -10.59
N CYS A 173 20.23 44.32 -11.61
CA CYS A 173 20.06 45.28 -12.70
C CYS A 173 18.87 46.23 -12.47
N ASP A 174 18.39 46.33 -11.23
CA ASP A 174 17.35 47.29 -10.86
C ASP A 174 17.89 48.73 -11.08
N PRO A 175 17.17 49.61 -11.81
CA PRO A 175 17.57 51.00 -12.00
C PRO A 175 17.94 51.72 -10.71
N GLU A 176 17.23 51.48 -9.59
CA GLU A 176 17.55 52.12 -8.31
C GLU A 176 18.88 51.62 -7.74
N VAL A 177 19.17 50.33 -7.86
CA VAL A 177 20.44 49.73 -7.41
C VAL A 177 21.60 50.21 -8.29
N LEU A 178 21.37 50.34 -9.60
CA LEU A 178 22.38 50.87 -10.53
C LEU A 178 22.67 52.34 -10.28
N GLU A 179 21.64 53.15 -10.05
CA GLU A 179 21.80 54.58 -9.73
C GLU A 179 22.55 54.75 -8.41
N ALA A 180 22.20 53.98 -7.37
CA ALA A 180 22.92 54.00 -6.10
C ALA A 180 24.41 53.65 -6.28
N LYS A 181 24.72 52.59 -7.04
CA LYS A 181 26.11 52.22 -7.36
C LYS A 181 26.85 53.32 -8.13
N GLN A 182 26.18 53.99 -9.07
CA GLN A 182 26.77 55.12 -9.80
C GLN A 182 27.08 56.30 -8.89
N GLN A 183 26.18 56.64 -7.97
CA GLN A 183 26.40 57.70 -6.99
C GLN A 183 27.56 57.36 -6.04
N GLU A 184 27.61 56.13 -5.52
CA GLU A 184 28.73 55.65 -4.68
C GLU A 184 30.06 55.68 -5.44
N THR A 185 30.06 55.28 -6.71
CA THR A 185 31.25 55.32 -7.57
C THR A 185 31.72 56.76 -7.78
N GLN A 186 30.80 57.69 -7.99
CA GLN A 186 31.14 59.11 -8.13
C GLN A 186 31.76 59.67 -6.85
N VAL A 187 31.19 59.37 -5.69
CA VAL A 187 31.74 59.79 -4.39
C VAL A 187 33.14 59.20 -4.17
N ALA A 188 33.35 57.92 -4.50
CA ALA A 188 34.65 57.27 -4.37
C ALA A 188 35.69 57.89 -5.31
N LYS A 189 35.29 58.21 -6.56
CA LYS A 189 36.13 58.88 -7.55
C LYS A 189 36.52 60.28 -7.10
N ASP A 190 35.57 61.08 -6.63
CA ASP A 190 35.82 62.43 -6.10
C ASP A 190 36.75 62.37 -4.88
N ALA A 191 36.56 61.38 -4.00
CA ALA A 191 37.43 61.16 -2.85
C ALA A 191 38.86 60.77 -3.27
N ALA A 192 39.02 59.88 -4.25
CA ALA A 192 40.32 59.49 -4.78
C ALA A 192 41.05 60.70 -5.38
N ASN A 193 40.38 61.48 -6.24
CA ASN A 193 40.92 62.69 -6.85
C ASN A 193 41.32 63.75 -5.80
N ARG A 194 40.54 63.89 -4.72
CA ARG A 194 40.91 64.76 -3.60
C ARG A 194 42.19 64.30 -2.88
N TRP A 195 42.40 62.98 -2.75
CA TRP A 195 43.65 62.47 -2.20
C TRP A 195 44.82 62.65 -3.17
N THR A 196 44.58 62.51 -4.47
CA THR A 196 45.56 62.85 -5.53
C THR A 196 46.01 64.31 -5.41
N ASP A 197 45.08 65.26 -5.23
CA ASP A 197 45.39 66.67 -4.98
C ASP A 197 46.27 66.86 -3.73
N ASN A 198 45.94 66.16 -2.65
CA ASN A 198 46.70 66.23 -1.40
C ASN A 198 48.13 65.70 -1.59
N VAL A 199 48.30 64.59 -2.32
CA VAL A 199 49.61 64.01 -2.64
C VAL A 199 50.44 65.00 -3.46
N PHE A 200 49.88 65.56 -4.53
CA PHE A 200 50.57 66.57 -5.35
C PHE A 200 50.91 67.84 -4.57
N SER A 201 50.02 68.28 -3.68
CA SER A 201 50.24 69.44 -2.81
C SER A 201 51.41 69.23 -1.84
N ILE A 202 51.48 68.06 -1.19
CA ILE A 202 52.58 67.69 -0.29
C ILE A 202 53.90 67.58 -1.06
N LYS A 203 53.88 66.92 -2.23
CA LYS A 203 55.07 66.79 -3.10
C LYS A 203 55.62 68.17 -3.51
N SER A 204 54.73 69.05 -3.96
CA SER A 204 55.06 70.44 -4.30
C SER A 204 55.63 71.24 -3.12
N TRP A 205 55.08 71.06 -1.91
CA TRP A 205 55.58 71.70 -0.70
C TRP A 205 56.95 71.17 -0.28
N CYS A 206 57.15 69.84 -0.29
CA CYS A 206 58.43 69.21 0.03
C CYS A 206 59.55 69.69 -0.92
N LYS A 207 59.25 69.77 -2.22
CA LYS A 207 60.16 70.31 -3.23
C LYS A 207 60.54 71.76 -2.94
N ARG A 208 59.57 72.63 -2.64
CA ARG A 208 59.83 74.05 -2.32
C ARG A 208 60.55 74.29 -1.01
N LYS A 209 60.25 73.50 0.04
CA LYS A 209 60.73 73.76 1.40
C LYS A 209 62.06 73.08 1.71
N PHE A 210 62.27 71.87 1.19
CA PHE A 210 63.45 71.04 1.49
C PHE A 210 64.35 70.77 0.28
N GLY A 211 63.92 71.16 -0.94
CA GLY A 211 64.73 70.99 -2.15
C GLY A 211 64.79 69.55 -2.67
N PHE A 212 63.86 68.68 -2.27
CA PHE A 212 63.82 67.30 -2.77
C PHE A 212 63.37 67.25 -4.24
N GLU A 213 64.00 66.34 -5.01
CA GLU A 213 63.56 66.03 -6.37
C GLU A 213 62.36 65.08 -6.36
N ASP A 214 61.47 65.28 -7.34
CA ASP A 214 60.21 64.53 -7.47
C ASP A 214 60.45 63.02 -7.62
N SER A 215 61.47 62.63 -8.40
CA SER A 215 61.85 61.22 -8.64
C SER A 215 62.28 60.49 -7.36
N VAL A 216 62.90 61.19 -6.41
CA VAL A 216 63.32 60.62 -5.12
C VAL A 216 62.11 60.43 -4.21
N LEU A 217 61.19 61.40 -4.18
CA LEU A 217 59.95 61.30 -3.40
C LEU A 217 59.05 60.19 -3.95
N ASP A 218 58.87 60.11 -5.27
CA ASP A 218 58.04 59.10 -5.91
C ASP A 218 58.56 57.70 -5.64
N LYS A 219 59.87 57.48 -5.78
CA LYS A 219 60.50 56.20 -5.46
C LYS A 219 60.40 55.83 -3.97
N GLN A 220 60.54 56.80 -3.07
CA GLN A 220 60.51 56.57 -1.63
C GLN A 220 59.11 56.24 -1.10
N PHE A 221 58.07 56.89 -1.64
CA PHE A 221 56.67 56.67 -1.26
C PHE A 221 55.93 55.69 -2.16
N GLY A 222 56.60 55.14 -3.19
CA GLY A 222 56.01 54.17 -4.12
C GLY A 222 54.92 54.77 -5.00
N ILE A 223 55.06 56.04 -5.40
CA ILE A 223 54.11 56.72 -6.30
C ILE A 223 54.44 56.29 -7.74
N PRO A 224 53.50 55.65 -8.46
CA PRO A 224 53.69 55.27 -9.86
C PRO A 224 53.89 56.48 -10.79
N GLU A 225 54.57 56.29 -11.92
CA GLU A 225 54.79 57.34 -12.93
C GLU A 225 53.50 57.75 -13.65
N ASP A 226 52.53 56.85 -13.72
CA ASP A 226 51.19 57.03 -14.29
C ASP A 226 50.14 57.44 -13.24
N PHE A 227 50.58 57.85 -12.04
CA PHE A 227 49.68 58.33 -11.00
C PHE A 227 49.06 59.67 -11.38
N ASP A 228 47.78 59.65 -11.71
CA ASP A 228 46.99 60.82 -12.13
C ASP A 228 45.55 60.74 -11.62
N TYR A 229 44.74 61.73 -11.97
CA TYR A 229 43.30 61.74 -11.70
C TYR A 229 42.58 60.58 -12.38
N ILE A 230 41.54 60.09 -11.72
CA ILE A 230 40.64 59.06 -12.24
C ILE A 230 39.50 59.76 -13.00
N ASP A 231 39.27 59.32 -14.24
CA ASP A 231 38.18 59.71 -15.16
C ASP A 231 36.87 58.94 -14.98
#